data_AF-A0A7W0QDT4-F1
#
_entry.id   AF-A0A7W0QDT4-F1
#
_cell.length_a   1.000
_cell.length_b   1.000
_cell.length_c   1.000
_cell.angle_alpha   90.00
_cell.angle_beta   90.00
_cell.angle_gamma   90.00
#
_symmetry.space_group_name_H-M   'P 1'
#
loop_
_entity.id
_entity.type
_entity.pdbx_description
1 polymer ?
#
loop_
_entity_poly.entity_id
_entity_poly.type
_entity_poly.pdbx_seq_one_letter_code
_entity_poly.pdbx_strand_id
1 'polypeptide(L)'
;MPRRCLRRPARIGWPLQGLRQARGAGVTTRATIVGAGGLGGPIARSLGAAGIELTIVDHDVVELSNLHRQIQFTVADVGQPKATLLAASIVAHGGQ
;
A
#
# COMPACT_ATOMS: atom_id res chain seq x y z
N MET A 1 15.76 40.58 11.02
CA MET A 1 15.33 39.87 12.26
C MET A 1 14.10 40.61 12.81
N PRO A 2 13.04 39.96 13.36
CA PRO A 2 12.87 38.54 13.70
C PRO A 2 11.60 37.87 13.11
N ARG A 3 11.61 36.55 13.28
CA ARG A 3 10.61 35.53 12.89
C ARG A 3 9.32 35.66 13.71
N ARG A 4 8.15 35.46 13.09
CA ARG A 4 6.91 35.17 13.84
C ARG A 4 6.43 33.75 13.53
N CYS A 5 6.97 32.82 14.32
CA CYS A 5 6.46 31.48 14.51
C CYS A 5 5.09 31.56 15.17
N LEU A 6 4.01 31.37 14.41
CA LEU A 6 2.68 31.20 14.97
C LEU A 6 2.53 29.74 15.42
N ARG A 7 2.85 29.49 16.69
CA ARG A 7 2.37 28.31 17.42
C ARG A 7 0.85 28.29 17.40
N ARG A 8 0.25 27.12 17.13
CA ARG A 8 -1.16 26.81 17.39
C ARG A 8 -1.29 25.44 18.05
N PRO A 9 -2.37 25.23 18.82
CA PRO A 9 -2.31 24.70 20.17
C PRO A 9 -2.30 23.16 20.22
N ALA A 10 -1.88 22.64 21.37
CA ALA A 10 -2.01 21.23 21.71
C ALA A 10 -3.47 20.79 21.56
N ARG A 11 -3.73 19.87 20.63
CA ARG A 11 -5.02 19.18 20.52
C ARG A 11 -4.99 17.96 21.44
N ILE A 12 -5.70 18.06 22.55
CA ILE A 12 -6.29 16.91 23.23
C ILE A 12 -7.52 16.50 22.40
N GLY A 13 -7.51 15.28 21.88
CA GLY A 13 -8.62 14.73 21.10
C GLY A 13 -8.18 13.53 20.25
N TRP A 14 -8.34 12.33 20.82
CA TRP A 14 -8.39 10.98 20.21
C TRP A 14 -7.67 10.69 18.87
N PRO A 15 -6.79 9.66 18.78
CA PRO A 15 -5.83 9.47 17.69
C PRO A 15 -6.42 8.75 16.45
N LEU A 16 -7.60 9.15 15.96
CA LEU A 16 -8.23 8.53 14.78
C LEU A 16 -8.92 9.55 13.85
N GLN A 17 -8.26 10.69 13.60
CA GLN A 17 -8.61 11.56 12.47
C GLN A 17 -7.68 11.22 11.31
N GLY A 18 -8.28 10.90 10.16
CA GLY A 18 -7.67 10.22 9.02
C GLY A 18 -6.23 10.61 8.68
N LEU A 19 -5.49 9.62 8.19
CA LEU A 19 -4.21 9.77 7.49
C LEU A 19 -4.38 10.58 6.18
N ARG A 20 -4.90 11.80 6.25
CA ARG A 20 -4.48 12.86 5.33
C ARG A 20 -3.32 13.59 5.99
N GLN A 21 -2.17 12.92 6.04
CA GLN A 21 -0.93 13.62 6.32
C GLN A 21 -0.64 14.55 5.14
N ALA A 22 -0.61 15.84 5.48
CA ALA A 22 -0.13 16.99 4.72
C ALA A 22 0.21 16.76 3.23
N ARG A 23 -0.63 17.29 2.33
CA ARG A 23 -0.16 17.75 1.01
C ARG A 23 0.71 19.01 1.20
N GLY A 24 1.85 18.85 1.88
CA GLY A 24 2.96 19.77 1.76
C GLY A 24 3.69 19.46 0.46
N ALA A 25 4.04 20.50 -0.30
CA ALA A 25 4.63 20.45 -1.64
C ALA A 25 5.42 19.17 -2.00
N GLY A 26 4.89 18.38 -2.95
CA GLY A 26 5.66 17.65 -3.96
C GLY A 26 6.60 16.52 -3.52
N VAL A 27 6.29 15.75 -2.48
CA VAL A 27 7.04 14.50 -2.20
C VAL A 27 6.18 13.29 -2.52
N THR A 28 6.63 12.48 -3.48
CA THR A 28 6.04 11.16 -3.75
C THR A 28 6.49 10.19 -2.67
N THR A 29 5.54 9.67 -1.90
CA THR A 29 5.81 8.60 -0.92
C THR A 29 5.95 7.28 -1.65
N ARG A 30 7.07 6.58 -1.43
CA ARG A 30 7.37 5.27 -2.00
C ARG A 30 7.55 4.23 -0.92
N ALA A 31 7.16 2.99 -1.19
CA ALA A 31 7.44 1.85 -0.31
C ALA A 31 7.82 0.62 -1.13
N THR A 32 8.72 -0.20 -0.57
CA THR A 32 9.08 -1.50 -1.13
C THR A 32 8.52 -2.60 -0.25
N ILE A 33 7.82 -3.55 -0.85
CA ILE A 33 7.25 -4.72 -0.19
C ILE A 33 8.03 -5.94 -0.68
N VAL A 34 8.67 -6.64 0.25
CA VAL A 34 9.33 -7.92 0.00
C VAL A 34 8.40 -9.02 0.48
N GLY A 35 7.86 -9.79 -0.46
CA GLY A 35 6.84 -10.81 -0.27
C GLY A 35 5.45 -10.32 -0.65
N ALA A 36 4.81 -11.00 -1.60
CA ALA A 36 3.45 -10.83 -2.09
C ALA A 36 2.49 -11.91 -1.52
N GLY A 37 2.90 -12.56 -0.42
CA GLY A 37 2.13 -13.60 0.28
C GLY A 37 1.00 -13.06 1.16
N GLY A 38 0.68 -13.79 2.24
CA GLY A 38 -0.49 -13.53 3.09
C GLY A 38 -0.57 -12.13 3.72
N LEU A 39 0.57 -11.54 4.07
CA LEU A 39 0.64 -10.17 4.61
C LEU A 39 0.90 -9.12 3.53
N GLY A 40 1.76 -9.46 2.56
CA GLY A 40 2.15 -8.55 1.48
C GLY A 40 0.97 -8.06 0.65
N GLY A 41 0.06 -8.96 0.27
CA GLY A 41 -1.13 -8.60 -0.52
C GLY A 41 -2.01 -7.54 0.13
N PRO A 42 -2.54 -7.77 1.35
CA PRO A 42 -3.34 -6.78 2.07
C PRO A 42 -2.64 -5.44 2.29
N ILE A 43 -1.35 -5.46 2.65
CA ILE A 43 -0.55 -4.24 2.86
C ILE A 43 -0.40 -3.48 1.55
N ALA A 44 -0.03 -4.16 0.47
CA ALA A 44 0.16 -3.55 -0.85
C ALA A 44 -1.14 -2.91 -1.36
N ARG A 45 -2.29 -3.59 -1.22
CA ARG A 45 -3.59 -3.00 -1.58
C ARG A 45 -3.92 -1.77 -0.76
N SER A 46 -3.67 -1.80 0.55
CA SER A 46 -3.97 -0.66 1.44
C SER A 46 -3.08 0.55 1.12
N LEU A 47 -1.78 0.35 0.92
CA LEU A 47 -0.84 1.43 0.59
C LEU A 47 -1.08 1.97 -0.84
N GLY A 48 -1.39 1.09 -1.79
CA GLY A 48 -1.73 1.48 -3.16
C GLY A 48 -3.01 2.32 -3.21
N ALA A 49 -4.05 1.93 -2.47
CA ALA A 49 -5.27 2.72 -2.32
C ALA A 49 -5.02 4.08 -1.62
N ALA A 50 -4.00 4.17 -0.76
CA ALA A 50 -3.55 5.43 -0.17
C ALA A 50 -2.72 6.31 -1.12
N GLY A 51 -2.46 5.86 -2.36
CA GLY A 51 -1.71 6.60 -3.36
C GLY A 51 -0.18 6.55 -3.15
N ILE A 52 0.32 5.56 -2.41
CA ILE A 52 1.75 5.31 -2.24
C ILE A 52 2.25 4.52 -3.45
N GLU A 53 3.37 4.94 -4.02
CA GLU A 53 4.03 4.21 -5.12
C GLU A 53 4.75 2.97 -4.55
N LEU A 54 4.48 1.80 -5.13
CA LEU A 54 4.93 0.52 -4.59
C LEU A 54 5.90 -0.20 -5.52
N THR A 55 6.98 -0.73 -4.94
CA THR A 55 7.82 -1.78 -5.56
C THR A 55 7.54 -3.10 -4.85
N ILE A 56 7.17 -4.14 -5.60
CA ILE A 56 6.86 -5.46 -5.04
C ILE A 56 7.92 -6.45 -5.51
N VAL A 57 8.53 -7.16 -4.56
CA VAL A 57 9.54 -8.18 -4.83
C VAL A 57 9.03 -9.50 -4.25
N ASP A 58 8.82 -10.49 -5.10
CA ASP A 58 8.52 -11.86 -4.71
C ASP A 58 9.01 -12.79 -5.85
N HIS A 59 9.70 -13.86 -5.50
CA HIS A 59 10.24 -14.83 -6.46
C HIS A 59 9.28 -16.02 -6.68
N ASP A 60 8.25 -16.16 -5.85
CA ASP A 60 7.31 -17.25 -5.93
C ASP A 60 6.30 -17.04 -7.06
N VAL A 61 5.74 -18.17 -7.50
CA VAL A 61 4.53 -18.23 -8.31
C VAL A 61 3.31 -18.57 -7.45
N VAL A 62 2.11 -18.22 -7.91
CA VAL A 62 0.87 -18.58 -7.23
C VAL A 62 0.68 -20.09 -7.26
N GLU A 63 0.44 -20.68 -6.10
CA GLU A 63 0.06 -22.09 -5.96
C GLU A 63 -1.38 -22.23 -5.49
N LEU A 64 -2.03 -23.35 -5.81
CA LEU A 64 -3.37 -23.67 -5.31
C LEU A 64 -3.42 -23.66 -3.77
N SER A 65 -2.34 -24.12 -3.13
CA SER A 65 -2.14 -24.12 -1.67
C SER A 65 -2.16 -22.70 -1.06
N ASN A 66 -2.01 -21.65 -1.85
CA ASN A 66 -1.94 -20.26 -1.38
C ASN A 66 -3.32 -19.61 -1.31
N LEU A 67 -4.28 -20.08 -2.10
CA LEU A 67 -5.58 -19.42 -2.30
C LEU A 67 -6.44 -19.34 -1.04
N HIS A 68 -6.27 -20.26 -0.08
CA HIS A 68 -7.02 -20.23 1.19
C HIS A 68 -6.66 -19.04 2.10
N ARG A 69 -5.50 -18.39 1.89
CA ARG A 69 -5.03 -17.26 2.71
C ARG A 69 -4.59 -16.03 1.92
N GLN A 70 -4.47 -16.13 0.60
CA GLN A 70 -4.00 -15.05 -0.29
C GLN A 70 -5.11 -14.64 -1.25
N ILE A 71 -6.11 -13.93 -0.73
CA ILE A 71 -7.32 -13.52 -1.46
C ILE A 71 -7.05 -12.54 -2.63
N GLN A 72 -5.82 -12.08 -2.80
CA GLN A 72 -5.39 -11.30 -3.98
C GLN A 72 -5.25 -12.15 -5.25
N PHE A 73 -5.24 -13.48 -5.13
CA PHE A 73 -5.08 -14.39 -6.26
C PHE A 73 -6.32 -15.27 -6.43
N THR A 74 -6.55 -15.70 -7.66
CA THR A 74 -7.63 -16.58 -8.07
C THR A 74 -7.09 -17.90 -8.61
N VAL A 75 -7.98 -18.86 -8.89
CA VAL A 75 -7.57 -20.14 -9.51
C VAL A 75 -6.94 -19.93 -10.89
N ALA A 76 -7.37 -18.91 -11.63
CA ALA A 76 -6.82 -18.58 -12.94
C ALA A 76 -5.37 -18.06 -12.89
N ASP A 77 -4.92 -17.62 -11.71
CA ASP A 77 -3.60 -17.06 -11.49
C ASP A 77 -2.53 -18.10 -11.16
N VAL A 78 -2.92 -19.36 -10.92
CA VAL A 78 -1.99 -20.44 -10.54
C VAL A 78 -0.90 -20.63 -11.59
N GLY A 79 0.36 -20.69 -11.13
CA GLY A 79 1.55 -20.78 -11.97
C GLY A 79 2.12 -19.43 -12.44
N GLN A 80 1.42 -18.33 -12.18
CA GLN A 80 1.89 -16.99 -12.54
C GLN A 80 2.71 -16.33 -11.41
N PRO A 81 3.64 -15.42 -11.71
CA PRO A 81 4.45 -14.74 -10.69
C PRO A 81 3.59 -13.88 -9.74
N LYS A 82 3.75 -14.07 -8.42
CA LYS A 82 2.96 -13.35 -7.40
C LYS A 82 3.18 -11.84 -7.45
N ALA A 83 4.44 -11.41 -7.61
CA ALA A 83 4.80 -10.00 -7.62
C ALA A 83 4.09 -9.24 -8.74
N THR A 84 4.14 -9.80 -9.97
CA THR A 84 3.53 -9.20 -11.16
C THR A 84 2.01 -9.10 -11.02
N LEU A 85 1.36 -10.17 -10.58
CA LEU A 85 -0.09 -10.19 -10.39
C LEU A 85 -0.54 -9.21 -9.31
N LEU A 86 0.15 -9.17 -8.18
CA LEU A 86 -0.19 -8.24 -7.10
C LEU A 86 -0.03 -6.79 -7.56
N ALA A 87 1.04 -6.46 -8.29
CA ALA A 87 1.24 -5.13 -8.86
C ALA A 87 0.10 -4.75 -9.84
N ALA A 88 -0.26 -5.66 -10.74
CA ALA A 88 -1.36 -5.45 -11.70
C ALA A 88 -2.70 -5.22 -10.98
N SER A 89 -2.97 -5.98 -9.91
CA SER A 89 -4.21 -5.85 -9.14
C SER A 89 -4.34 -4.46 -8.50
N ILE A 90 -3.24 -3.84 -8.07
CA ILE A 90 -3.28 -2.53 -7.38
C ILE A 90 -3.53 -1.40 -8.38
N VAL A 91 -2.91 -1.45 -9.56
CA VAL A 91 -3.11 -0.44 -10.62
C VAL A 91 -4.57 -0.42 -11.09
N ALA A 92 -5.23 -1.57 -11.14
CA ALA A 92 -6.63 -1.67 -11.55
C ALA A 92 -7.63 -1.04 -10.55
N HIS A 93 -7.27 -0.89 -9.27
CA HIS A 93 -8.18 -0.40 -8.21
C HIS A 93 -8.07 1.11 -7.94
N GLY A 94 -7.14 1.83 -8.56
CA GLY A 94 -6.93 3.27 -8.31
C GLY A 94 -7.97 4.23 -8.89
N GLY A 95 -9.10 3.73 -9.41
CA GLY A 95 -10.07 4.53 -10.20
C GLY A 95 -11.55 4.22 -9.96
N GLN A 96 -11.93 3.69 -8.79
CA GLN A 96 -13.33 3.52 -8.38
C GLN A 96 -13.65 4.43 -7.20
#